data_AF-A0A072UW23-F1
#
_entry.id   AF-A0A072UW23-F1
#
_cell.length_a   1.000
_cell.length_b   1.000
_cell.length_c   1.000
_cell.angle_alpha   90.00
_cell.angle_beta   90.00
_cell.angle_gamma   90.00
#
_symmetry.space_group_name_H-M   'P 1'
#
loop_
_entity.id
_entity.type
_entity.pdbx_description
1 polymer ?
#
loop_
_entity_poly.entity_id
_entity_poly.type
_entity_poly.pdbx_seq_one_letter_code
_entity_poly.pdbx_strand_id
1 'polypeptide(L)' 'MAQILMFIYDLIIFLSIFIIVTNGGLIPCVSDADCPEELALVMKCINKLCELVME' A
#
# COMPACT_ATOMS: atom_id res chain seq x y z
N MET A 1 5.53 -31.92 11.12
CA MET A 1 6.41 -31.24 10.15
C MET A 1 5.63 -30.66 8.98
N ALA A 2 4.83 -31.45 8.25
CA ALA A 2 4.02 -30.94 7.13
C ALA A 2 3.00 -29.83 7.51
N GLN A 3 2.33 -29.95 8.67
CA GLN A 3 1.38 -28.92 9.13
C GLN A 3 2.03 -27.56 9.41
N ILE A 4 3.26 -27.55 9.93
CA ILE A 4 4.00 -26.30 10.21
C ILE A 4 4.40 -25.64 8.89
N LEU A 5 4.81 -26.43 7.90
CA LEU A 5 5.15 -25.92 6.57
C LEU A 5 3.94 -25.33 5.84
N MET A 6 2.76 -25.98 5.94
CA MET A 6 1.51 -25.43 5.41
C MET A 6 1.16 -24.08 6.07
N PHE A 7 1.22 -24.02 7.40
CA PHE A 7 0.95 -22.79 8.14
C PHE A 7 1.89 -21.63 7.74
N ILE A 8 3.19 -21.90 7.57
CA ILE A 8 4.14 -20.89 7.10
C ILE A 8 3.79 -20.44 5.67
N TYR A 9 3.39 -21.35 4.79
CA TYR A 9 3.01 -21.02 3.43
C TYR A 9 1.78 -20.10 3.38
N ASP A 10 0.76 -20.41 4.18
CA ASP A 10 -0.45 -19.59 4.29
C ASP A 10 -0.13 -18.20 4.86
N LEU A 11 0.76 -18.11 5.87
CA LEU A 11 1.24 -16.83 6.39
C LEU A 11 1.99 -16.00 5.35
N ILE A 12 2.86 -16.62 4.55
CA ILE A 12 3.59 -15.92 3.49
C ILE A 12 2.62 -15.37 2.44
N ILE A 13 1.61 -16.14 2.03
CA ILE A 13 0.58 -15.69 1.08
C ILE A 13 -0.20 -14.51 1.67
N PHE A 14 -0.62 -14.61 2.93
CA PHE A 14 -1.36 -13.54 3.59
C PHE A 14 -0.54 -12.25 3.69
N LEU A 15 0.71 -12.35 4.14
CA LEU A 15 1.60 -11.20 4.28
C LEU A 15 1.97 -10.58 2.93
N SER A 16 2.21 -11.39 1.90
CA SER A 16 2.55 -10.87 0.56
C SER A 16 1.40 -10.09 -0.07
N ILE A 17 0.16 -10.59 0.02
CA ILE A 17 -1.02 -9.84 -0.44
C ILE A 17 -1.20 -8.56 0.37
N PHE A 18 -1.04 -8.63 1.71
CA PHE A 18 -1.12 -7.45 2.56
C PHE A 18 -0.10 -6.39 2.15
N ILE A 19 1.16 -6.79 1.92
CA ILE A 19 2.23 -5.90 1.45
C ILE A 19 1.90 -5.32 0.08
N ILE A 20 1.35 -6.10 -0.86
CA ILE A 20 0.97 -5.59 -2.19
C ILE A 20 -0.20 -4.61 -2.09
N VAL A 21 -1.16 -4.84 -1.20
CA VAL A 21 -2.30 -3.92 -1.02
C VAL A 21 -1.86 -2.63 -0.33
N THR A 22 -1.04 -2.73 0.71
CA THR A 22 -0.51 -1.54 1.39
C THR A 22 0.49 -0.78 0.54
N ASN A 23 1.34 -1.48 -0.23
CA ASN A 23 2.33 -0.85 -1.11
C ASN A 23 1.80 -0.52 -2.52
N GLY A 24 0.71 -1.13 -2.96
CA GLY A 24 0.12 -0.87 -4.28
C GLY A 24 -0.51 0.52 -4.38
N GLY A 25 -0.90 1.11 -3.24
CA GLY A 25 -1.28 2.51 -3.12
C GLY A 25 -0.10 3.46 -2.92
N LEU A 26 1.13 2.95 -2.76
CA LEU A 26 2.33 3.76 -2.55
C LEU A 26 2.87 4.27 -3.89
N ILE A 27 2.12 5.18 -4.51
CA ILE A 27 2.63 5.97 -5.62
C ILE A 27 3.74 6.86 -5.03
N PRO A 28 5.02 6.65 -5.42
CA PRO A 28 6.08 7.50 -4.93
C PRO A 28 5.91 8.91 -5.49
N CYS A 29 6.10 9.92 -4.65
CA CYS A 29 5.95 11.33 -4.99
C CYS A 29 7.08 12.16 -4.38
N VAL A 30 7.35 13.33 -4.97
CA VAL A 30 8.26 14.35 -4.42
C VAL A 30 7.46 15.56 -3.94
N SER A 31 6.33 15.84 -4.61
CA SER A 31 5.40 16.92 -4.32
C SER A 31 3.96 16.43 -4.48
N ASP A 32 2.99 17.13 -3.87
CA ASP A 32 1.56 16.85 -4.02
C ASP A 32 1.10 16.82 -5.49
N ALA A 33 1.78 17.57 -6.36
CA ALA A 33 1.51 17.60 -7.80
C ALA A 33 1.86 16.29 -8.55
N ASP A 34 2.65 15.40 -7.95
CA ASP A 34 2.96 14.08 -8.52
C ASP A 34 1.83 13.07 -8.27
N CYS A 35 0.89 13.38 -7.37
CA CYS A 35 -0.20 12.50 -7.01
C CYS A 35 -1.39 12.69 -7.97
N PRO A 36 -2.04 11.59 -8.40
CA PRO A 36 -3.23 11.70 -9.22
C PRO A 36 -4.34 12.38 -8.44
N GLU A 37 -4.97 13.37 -9.06
CA GLU A 37 -6.13 14.06 -8.50
C GLU A 37 -7.36 13.14 -8.67
N GLU A 38 -7.64 12.33 -7.65
CA GLU A 38 -8.86 11.53 -7.58
C GLU A 38 -10.04 12.45 -7.28
N LEU A 39 -11.09 12.37 -8.12
CA LEU A 39 -12.24 13.29 -8.21
C LEU A 39 -13.00 13.60 -6.90
N ALA A 40 -12.69 12.93 -5.78
CA ALA A 40 -13.37 13.09 -4.50
C ALA A 40 -12.45 13.25 -3.27
N LEU A 41 -11.14 13.05 -3.40
CA LEU A 41 -10.21 13.05 -2.26
C LEU A 41 -8.89 13.74 -2.63
N VAL A 42 -8.41 14.62 -1.75
CA VAL A 42 -7.11 15.27 -1.93
C VAL A 42 -6.02 14.25 -1.60
N MET A 43 -5.23 13.85 -2.60
CA MET A 43 -3.99 13.09 -2.35
C MET A 43 -2.86 14.07 -2.04
N LYS A 44 -2.20 13.89 -0.89
CA LYS A 44 -1.00 14.65 -0.51
C LYS A 44 0.22 13.73 -0.51
N CYS A 45 1.36 14.30 -0.84
CA CYS A 45 2.63 13.62 -0.79
C CYS A 45 3.18 13.63 0.64
N ILE A 46 2.95 12.53 1.36
CA ILE A 46 3.37 12.33 2.74
C ILE A 46 4.42 11.22 2.76
N ASN A 47 5.57 11.47 3.40
CA ASN A 47 6.67 10.50 3.44
C ASN A 47 7.12 9.97 2.06
N LYS A 48 7.04 10.82 1.02
CA LYS A 48 7.34 10.48 -0.39
C LYS A 48 6.34 9.52 -1.03
N LEU A 49 5.13 9.46 -0.49
CA LEU A 49 4.06 8.56 -0.90
C LEU A 49 2.75 9.34 -1.02
N CYS A 50 1.96 9.06 -2.05
CA CYS A 50 0.63 9.65 -2.17
C CYS A 50 -0.31 9.04 -1.14
N GLU A 51 -0.70 9.84 -0.16
CA GLU A 51 -1.67 9.47 0.88
C GLU A 51 -2.97 10.24 0.66
N LEU A 52 -4.10 9.55 0.86
CA LEU A 52 -5.42 10.17 0.82
C LEU A 52 -5.64 10.97 2.10
N VAL A 53 -5.83 12.28 1.97
CA VAL A 53 -6.15 13.18 3.08
C VAL A 53 -7.57 13.70 2.88
N MET A 54 -8.44 13.42 3.84
CA MET A 54 -9.74 14.08 3.92
C MET A 54 -9.51 15.45 4.56
N GLU A 55 -9.80 16.53 3.84
CA GLU A 55 -9.84 17.89 4.41
C GLU A 55 -11.12 18.16 5.20
#